data_AF-A0A2V6NW03-F1
#
_entry.id   AF-A0A2V6NW03-F1
#
_cell.length_a   1.000
_cell.length_b   1.000
_cell.length_c   1.000
_cell.angle_alpha   90.00
_cell.angle_beta   90.00
_cell.angle_gamma   90.00
#
_symmetry.space_group_name_H-M   'P 1'
#
loop_
_entity.id
_entity.type
_entity.pdbx_description
1 polymer ?
#
loop_
_entity_poly.entity_id
_entity_poly.type
_entity_poly.pdbx_seq_one_letter_code
_entity_poly.pdbx_strand_id
1 'polypeptide(L)'
;MLQVVAGERANLEALGLLGARYVIAPVGAELAGYRALPGSERGERQIYEAEDPDVAEAFFSAGVRCLPNDDAALAHIHRSRLVTLRGTAVLVASDPASARWCAQQPDLGRPARVGPIAVRRGTDRVTVDLATPAPGIVTLAQTYYPGWRVFDNGVEQPLLRTYTALQGIAVDAGRHHVEFAFAPRVFWRLLATSGALLTALGGMTAWLWRRMSLTRRRGDR
;
A
#
# COMPACT_ATOMS: atom_id res chain seq x y z
N MET A 1 -11.20 -14.22 8.96
CA MET A 1 -12.40 -14.97 8.53
C MET A 1 -13.39 -13.94 8.00
N LEU A 2 -13.37 -13.67 6.69
CA LEU A 2 -14.30 -12.73 6.05
C LEU A 2 -15.61 -13.49 5.79
N GLN A 3 -16.66 -13.19 6.55
CA GLN A 3 -18.01 -13.65 6.24
C GLN A 3 -18.60 -12.74 5.17
N VAL A 4 -18.90 -13.30 4.01
CA VAL A 4 -19.65 -12.64 2.94
C VAL A 4 -21.11 -12.60 3.37
N VAL A 5 -21.61 -11.41 3.72
CA VAL A 5 -23.03 -11.19 3.98
C VAL A 5 -23.78 -11.30 2.66
N ALA A 6 -24.69 -12.26 2.57
CA ALA A 6 -25.56 -12.51 1.43
C ALA A 6 -26.58 -11.36 1.30
N GLY A 7 -26.35 -10.43 0.37
CA GLY A 7 -27.30 -9.36 0.05
C GLY A 7 -27.00 -8.67 -1.27
N GLU A 8 -25.72 -8.44 -1.56
CA GLU A 8 -25.25 -7.97 -2.86
C GLU A 8 -24.20 -8.96 -3.38
N ARG A 9 -24.31 -9.38 -4.65
CA ARG A 9 -23.33 -10.29 -5.25
C ARG A 9 -21.96 -9.62 -5.20
N ALA A 10 -21.05 -10.11 -4.35
CA ALA A 10 -19.69 -9.58 -4.24
C ALA A 10 -19.05 -9.47 -5.64
N ASN A 11 -18.45 -8.33 -5.95
CA ASN A 11 -17.76 -8.14 -7.23
C ASN A 11 -16.41 -8.89 -7.19
N LEU A 12 -16.43 -10.15 -7.61
CA LEU A 12 -15.25 -11.02 -7.61
C LEU A 12 -14.20 -10.56 -8.63
N GLU A 13 -14.56 -9.77 -9.64
CA GLU A 13 -13.59 -9.13 -10.56
C GLU A 13 -12.65 -8.17 -9.82
N ALA A 14 -13.10 -7.56 -8.71
CA ALA A 14 -12.26 -6.63 -7.93
C ALA A 14 -11.06 -7.35 -7.28
N LEU A 15 -11.07 -8.68 -7.15
CA LEU A 15 -9.91 -9.46 -6.72
C LEU A 15 -8.70 -9.27 -7.64
N GLY A 16 -8.93 -8.98 -8.92
CA GLY A 16 -7.89 -8.69 -9.89
C GLY A 16 -7.11 -7.38 -9.62
N LEU A 17 -7.59 -6.53 -8.70
CA LEU A 17 -6.83 -5.38 -8.20
C LEU A 17 -5.77 -5.76 -7.15
N LEU A 18 -5.95 -6.91 -6.50
CA LEU A 18 -5.13 -7.32 -5.35
C LEU A 18 -3.89 -8.12 -5.76
N GLY A 19 -3.66 -8.29 -7.07
CA GLY A 19 -2.52 -9.07 -7.56
C GLY A 19 -2.59 -10.56 -7.13
N ALA A 20 -3.79 -11.08 -6.83
CA ALA A 20 -3.95 -12.43 -6.29
C ALA A 20 -3.83 -13.49 -7.41
N ARG A 21 -2.75 -14.26 -7.41
CA ARG A 21 -2.55 -15.35 -8.38
C ARG A 21 -3.39 -16.59 -8.11
N TYR A 22 -3.61 -16.90 -6.83
CA TYR A 22 -4.41 -18.05 -6.41
C TYR A 22 -5.52 -17.59 -5.47
N VAL A 23 -6.73 -18.09 -5.69
CA VAL A 23 -7.91 -17.82 -4.87
C VAL A 23 -8.50 -19.15 -4.41
N ILE A 24 -8.88 -19.26 -3.13
CA ILE A 24 -9.62 -20.41 -2.62
C ILE A 24 -11.08 -20.01 -2.52
N ALA A 25 -11.94 -20.71 -3.25
CA ALA A 25 -13.38 -20.46 -3.29
C ALA A 25 -14.17 -21.78 -3.30
N PRO A 26 -15.50 -21.74 -3.15
CA PRO A 26 -16.31 -22.94 -3.26
C PRO A 26 -16.12 -23.66 -4.61
N VAL A 27 -16.30 -24.98 -4.62
CA VAL A 27 -16.32 -25.75 -5.88
C VAL A 27 -17.44 -25.22 -6.79
N GLY A 28 -17.12 -24.94 -8.06
CA GLY A 28 -18.06 -24.40 -9.04
C GLY A 28 -18.35 -22.89 -8.91
N ALA A 29 -17.55 -22.15 -8.14
CA ALA A 29 -17.63 -20.70 -8.10
C ALA A 29 -17.23 -20.09 -9.45
N GLU A 30 -18.07 -19.19 -9.97
CA GLU A 30 -17.76 -18.41 -11.16
C GLU A 30 -16.90 -17.19 -10.77
N LEU A 31 -15.59 -17.31 -11.00
CA LEU A 31 -14.62 -16.24 -10.75
C LEU A 31 -14.11 -15.68 -12.08
N ALA A 32 -14.55 -14.48 -12.43
CA ALA A 32 -14.11 -13.82 -13.66
C ALA A 32 -12.58 -13.58 -13.64
N GLY A 33 -11.89 -14.02 -14.70
CA GLY A 33 -10.43 -13.93 -14.81
C GLY A 33 -9.66 -14.99 -14.02
N TYR A 34 -10.35 -16.01 -13.48
CA TYR A 34 -9.74 -17.13 -12.79
C TYR A 34 -10.27 -18.46 -13.33
N ARG A 35 -9.38 -19.42 -13.53
CA ARG A 35 -9.70 -20.79 -13.89
C ARG A 35 -9.57 -21.71 -12.69
N ALA A 36 -10.50 -22.64 -12.53
CA ALA A 36 -10.39 -23.68 -11.52
C ALA A 36 -9.14 -24.54 -11.78
N LEU A 37 -8.31 -24.77 -10.76
CA LEU A 37 -7.16 -25.65 -10.85
C LEU A 37 -7.63 -27.10 -10.64
N PRO A 38 -7.59 -27.98 -11.67
CA PRO A 38 -8.10 -29.34 -11.55
C PRO A 38 -7.32 -30.15 -10.52
N GLY A 39 -8.00 -30.95 -9.70
CA GLY A 39 -7.37 -31.79 -8.66
C GLY A 39 -7.00 -31.05 -7.37
N SER A 40 -7.38 -29.78 -7.24
CA SER A 40 -7.18 -28.96 -6.03
C SER A 40 -8.35 -28.99 -5.05
N GLU A 41 -9.38 -29.78 -5.33
CA GLU A 41 -10.60 -29.88 -4.54
C GLU A 41 -10.32 -30.47 -3.15
N ARG A 42 -10.81 -29.80 -2.10
CA ARG A 42 -10.71 -30.26 -0.72
C ARG A 42 -12.02 -29.99 0.03
N GLY A 43 -12.92 -30.97 -0.02
CA GLY A 43 -14.31 -30.80 0.46
C GLY A 43 -15.05 -29.83 -0.45
N GLU A 44 -15.71 -28.83 0.12
CA GLU A 44 -16.46 -27.81 -0.63
C GLU A 44 -15.58 -26.69 -1.20
N ARG A 45 -14.25 -26.76 -1.09
CA ARG A 45 -13.32 -25.71 -1.53
C ARG A 45 -12.44 -26.17 -2.67
N GLN A 46 -12.06 -25.24 -3.55
CA GLN A 46 -11.16 -25.45 -4.68
C GLN A 46 -10.21 -24.26 -4.85
N ILE A 47 -9.02 -24.51 -5.39
CA ILE A 47 -8.08 -23.46 -5.78
C ILE A 47 -8.40 -23.02 -7.21
N TYR A 48 -8.42 -21.72 -7.42
CA TYR A 48 -8.55 -21.08 -8.72
C TYR A 48 -7.26 -20.30 -8.99
N GLU A 49 -6.72 -20.41 -10.19
CA GLU A 49 -5.53 -19.68 -10.65
C GLU A 49 -5.98 -18.55 -11.58
N ALA A 50 -5.36 -17.38 -11.47
CA ALA A 50 -5.60 -16.28 -12.40
C ALA A 50 -5.30 -16.72 -13.84
N GLU A 51 -6.17 -16.35 -14.78
CA GLU A 51 -5.98 -16.63 -16.20
C GLU A 51 -4.85 -15.80 -16.81
N ASP A 52 -4.65 -14.59 -16.27
CA ASP A 52 -3.53 -13.72 -16.58
C ASP A 52 -2.27 -14.24 -15.85
N PRO A 53 -1.26 -14.78 -16.56
CA PRO A 53 -0.04 -15.28 -15.94
C PRO A 53 0.79 -14.16 -15.31
N ASP A 54 0.62 -12.93 -15.79
CA ASP A 54 1.32 -11.73 -15.33
C ASP A 54 0.40 -10.93 -14.41
N VAL A 55 -0.12 -11.60 -13.37
CA VAL A 55 -0.98 -10.98 -12.35
C VAL A 55 -0.32 -9.71 -11.84
N ALA A 56 -0.84 -8.57 -12.30
CA ALA A 56 -0.17 -7.29 -12.15
C ALA A 56 -0.07 -6.90 -10.67
N GLU A 57 1.11 -7.09 -10.09
CA GLU A 57 1.43 -6.62 -8.73
C GLU A 57 1.43 -5.09 -8.66
N ALA A 58 1.66 -4.42 -9.78
CA ALA A 58 1.45 -2.99 -9.96
C ALA A 58 0.82 -2.72 -11.33
N PHE A 59 0.00 -1.68 -11.41
CA PHE A 59 -0.64 -1.26 -12.65
C PHE A 59 -0.74 0.26 -12.73
N PHE A 60 -0.84 0.76 -13.96
CA PHE A 60 -0.98 2.19 -14.24
C PHE A 60 -2.41 2.51 -14.67
N SER A 61 -2.99 3.51 -14.01
CA SER A 61 -4.28 4.09 -14.34
C SER A 61 -4.07 5.51 -14.88
N ALA A 62 -4.34 5.69 -16.17
CA ALA A 62 -4.32 7.02 -16.80
C ALA A 62 -5.51 7.88 -16.37
N GLY A 63 -6.65 7.22 -16.10
CA GLY A 63 -7.81 7.86 -15.52
C GLY A 63 -7.67 8.00 -14.01
N VAL A 64 -8.27 9.04 -13.43
CA VAL A 64 -8.41 9.16 -11.97
C VAL A 64 -9.84 9.55 -11.64
N ARG A 65 -10.37 8.98 -10.55
CA ARG A 65 -11.68 9.27 -10.00
C ARG A 65 -11.57 9.53 -8.51
N CYS A 66 -11.88 10.75 -8.12
CA CYS A 66 -11.87 11.16 -6.72
C CYS A 66 -13.26 10.94 -6.10
N LEU A 67 -13.31 10.20 -5.00
CA LEU A 67 -14.54 9.91 -4.27
C LEU A 67 -14.42 10.41 -2.81
N PRO A 68 -15.53 10.89 -2.21
CA PRO A 68 -15.46 11.60 -0.94
C PRO A 68 -15.06 10.72 0.25
N ASN A 69 -15.39 9.44 0.22
CA ASN A 69 -15.20 8.51 1.34
C ASN A 69 -15.11 7.04 0.86
N ASP A 70 -14.77 6.16 1.79
CA ASP A 70 -14.57 4.73 1.50
C ASP A 70 -15.86 4.04 1.04
N ASP A 71 -17.03 4.43 1.57
CA ASP A 71 -18.32 3.87 1.16
C ASP A 71 -18.64 4.17 -0.31
N ALA A 72 -18.44 5.42 -0.74
CA ALA A 72 -18.62 5.80 -2.13
C ALA A 72 -17.63 5.06 -3.05
N ALA A 73 -16.37 4.91 -2.60
CA ALA A 73 -15.34 4.18 -3.32
C ALA A 73 -15.66 2.68 -3.45
N LEU A 74 -16.05 2.02 -2.36
CA LEU A 74 -16.47 0.62 -2.37
C LEU A 74 -17.70 0.41 -3.24
N ALA A 75 -18.70 1.30 -3.15
CA ALA A 75 -19.90 1.20 -3.96
C ALA A 75 -19.59 1.40 -5.46
N HIS A 76 -18.60 2.22 -5.81
CA HIS A 76 -18.11 2.36 -7.18
C HIS A 76 -17.33 1.11 -7.65
N ILE A 77 -16.44 0.56 -6.82
CA ILE A 77 -15.68 -0.65 -7.10
C ILE A 77 -16.62 -1.83 -7.31
N HIS A 78 -17.64 -1.98 -6.46
CA HIS A 78 -18.61 -3.07 -6.53
C HIS A 78 -19.40 -3.08 -7.85
N ARG A 79 -19.65 -1.91 -8.43
CA ARG A 79 -20.43 -1.76 -9.67
C ARG A 79 -19.58 -1.69 -10.95
N SER A 80 -18.25 -1.74 -10.84
CA SER A 80 -17.33 -1.53 -11.96
C SER A 80 -16.62 -2.81 -12.38
N ARG A 81 -16.36 -2.95 -13.68
CA ARG A 81 -15.56 -4.04 -14.23
C ARG A 81 -14.07 -3.84 -13.97
N LEU A 82 -13.30 -4.91 -13.89
CA LEU A 82 -11.85 -4.85 -13.63
C LEU A 82 -11.11 -4.00 -14.67
N VAL A 83 -11.48 -4.09 -15.95
CA VAL A 83 -10.87 -3.28 -17.02
C VAL A 83 -11.04 -1.77 -16.78
N THR A 84 -12.22 -1.35 -16.29
CA THR A 84 -12.50 0.04 -15.94
C THR A 84 -11.70 0.45 -14.71
N LEU A 85 -11.65 -0.42 -13.71
CA LEU A 85 -10.91 -0.18 -12.48
C LEU A 85 -9.41 -0.04 -12.75
N ARG A 86 -8.80 -0.90 -13.57
CA ARG A 86 -7.38 -0.78 -13.95
C ARG A 86 -7.07 0.43 -14.85
N GLY A 87 -8.07 0.95 -15.56
CA GLY A 87 -7.91 2.16 -16.38
C GLY A 87 -8.10 3.46 -15.60
N THR A 88 -8.84 3.43 -14.48
CA THR A 88 -9.22 4.60 -13.69
C THR A 88 -8.91 4.37 -12.21
N ALA A 89 -7.89 5.05 -11.68
CA ALA A 89 -7.53 4.98 -10.27
C ALA A 89 -8.62 5.61 -9.42
N VAL A 90 -9.04 4.92 -8.37
CA VAL A 90 -10.00 5.44 -7.40
C VAL A 90 -9.23 6.03 -6.22
N LEU A 91 -9.32 7.34 -6.01
CA LEU A 91 -8.74 8.03 -4.86
C LEU A 91 -9.82 8.40 -3.86
N VAL A 92 -9.51 8.26 -2.56
CA VAL A 92 -10.46 8.56 -1.48
C VAL A 92 -10.07 9.85 -0.78
N ALA A 93 -10.90 10.89 -0.91
CA ALA A 93 -10.63 12.22 -0.37
C ALA A 93 -10.73 12.35 1.16
N SER A 94 -11.10 11.27 1.87
CA SER A 94 -10.97 11.21 3.33
C SER A 94 -9.51 11.04 3.79
N ASP A 95 -8.61 10.56 2.91
CA ASP A 95 -7.17 10.56 3.14
C ASP A 95 -6.57 11.94 2.78
N PRO A 96 -5.80 12.61 3.68
CA PRO A 96 -5.33 13.97 3.44
C PRO A 96 -4.43 14.15 2.21
N ALA A 97 -3.58 13.16 1.89
CA ALA A 97 -2.71 13.24 0.72
C ALA A 97 -3.53 13.12 -0.57
N SER A 98 -4.46 12.18 -0.60
CA SER A 98 -5.40 11.96 -1.70
C SER A 98 -6.32 13.16 -1.91
N ALA A 99 -6.83 13.77 -0.83
CA ALA A 99 -7.64 14.99 -0.88
C ALA A 99 -6.91 16.17 -1.52
N ARG A 100 -5.65 16.40 -1.13
CA ARG A 100 -4.81 17.46 -1.68
C ARG A 100 -4.56 17.26 -3.17
N TRP A 101 -4.28 16.02 -3.57
CA TRP A 101 -4.09 15.70 -4.99
C TRP A 101 -5.38 15.92 -5.79
N CYS A 102 -6.51 15.40 -5.31
CA CYS A 102 -7.81 15.57 -5.95
C CYS A 102 -8.23 17.05 -6.12
N ALA A 103 -7.85 17.91 -5.18
CA ALA A 103 -8.10 19.35 -5.29
C ALA A 103 -7.28 20.03 -6.39
N GLN A 104 -6.12 19.48 -6.76
CA GLN A 104 -5.21 20.05 -7.76
C GLN A 104 -5.48 19.52 -9.17
N GLN A 105 -5.90 18.25 -9.30
CA GLN A 105 -6.07 17.57 -10.58
C GLN A 105 -7.35 16.70 -10.55
N PRO A 106 -8.54 17.30 -10.69
CA PRO A 106 -9.77 16.61 -10.32
C PRO A 106 -10.16 15.44 -11.23
N ASP A 107 -9.68 15.34 -12.47
CA ASP A 107 -9.95 14.20 -13.37
C ASP A 107 -8.94 14.15 -14.53
N LEU A 108 -8.17 13.07 -14.63
CA LEU A 108 -7.45 12.70 -15.86
C LEU A 108 -8.30 11.68 -16.62
N GLY A 109 -8.41 11.80 -17.95
CA GLY A 109 -9.54 11.20 -18.68
C GLY A 109 -9.20 10.50 -19.99
N ARG A 110 -7.96 10.09 -20.25
CA ARG A 110 -7.63 9.36 -21.49
C ARG A 110 -7.03 8.00 -21.18
N PRO A 111 -7.63 6.89 -21.64
CA PRO A 111 -7.02 5.58 -21.49
C PRO A 111 -5.69 5.58 -22.25
N ALA A 112 -4.62 5.32 -21.53
CA ALA A 112 -3.30 5.15 -22.10
C ALA A 112 -2.75 3.80 -21.65
N ARG A 113 -2.30 3.01 -22.61
CA ARG A 113 -1.62 1.75 -22.32
C ARG A 113 -0.15 2.04 -22.04
N VAL A 114 0.39 1.39 -21.02
CA VAL A 114 1.81 1.41 -20.71
C VAL A 114 2.48 0.15 -21.21
N GLY A 115 3.80 0.21 -21.34
CA GLY A 115 4.63 -0.97 -21.57
C GLY A 115 4.68 -1.89 -20.34
N PRO A 116 5.59 -2.87 -20.33
CA PRO A 116 5.76 -3.76 -19.18
C PRO A 116 6.11 -2.97 -17.92
N ILE A 117 5.55 -3.39 -16.80
CA ILE A 117 5.83 -2.86 -15.46
C ILE A 117 6.66 -3.92 -14.74
N ALA A 118 7.89 -3.60 -14.35
CA ALA A 118 8.73 -4.52 -13.61
C ALA A 118 8.66 -4.22 -12.12
N VAL A 119 8.19 -5.19 -11.33
CA VAL A 119 8.09 -5.08 -9.87
C VAL A 119 9.18 -5.94 -9.23
N ARG A 120 9.90 -5.39 -8.24
CA ARG A 120 10.86 -6.14 -7.43
C ARG A 120 10.58 -5.92 -5.96
N ARG A 121 10.46 -7.01 -5.20
CA ARG A 121 10.25 -6.96 -3.75
C ARG A 121 11.55 -7.22 -3.01
N GLY A 122 11.89 -6.34 -2.09
CA GLY A 122 12.87 -6.54 -1.04
C GLY A 122 12.21 -6.70 0.32
N THR A 123 13.02 -6.77 1.37
CA THR A 123 12.54 -6.94 2.75
C THR A 123 11.78 -5.73 3.27
N ASP A 124 12.27 -4.53 2.97
CA ASP A 124 11.77 -3.24 3.47
C ASP A 124 11.35 -2.29 2.33
N ARG A 125 11.42 -2.75 1.08
CA ARG A 125 11.20 -1.93 -0.09
C ARG A 125 10.54 -2.69 -1.24
N VAL A 126 9.82 -1.98 -2.08
CA VAL A 126 9.29 -2.49 -3.34
C VAL A 126 9.60 -1.48 -4.42
N THR A 127 10.25 -1.90 -5.50
CA THR A 127 10.53 -1.03 -6.64
C THR A 127 9.62 -1.38 -7.82
N VAL A 128 9.20 -0.35 -8.54
CA VAL A 128 8.35 -0.44 -9.73
C VAL A 128 8.99 0.38 -10.84
N ASP A 129 9.49 -0.29 -11.87
CA ASP A 129 10.06 0.34 -13.07
C ASP A 129 8.99 0.36 -14.17
N LEU A 130 8.69 1.55 -14.72
CA LEU A 130 7.71 1.69 -15.81
C LEU A 130 7.98 2.92 -16.70
N ALA A 131 7.33 2.94 -17.86
CA ALA A 131 7.27 4.11 -18.74
C ALA A 131 5.80 4.46 -19.05
N THR A 132 5.45 5.73 -18.81
CA THR A 132 4.09 6.26 -18.94
C THR A 132 4.00 7.26 -20.09
N PRO A 133 2.99 7.15 -20.98
CA PRO A 133 2.81 8.10 -22.09
C PRO A 133 2.08 9.39 -21.67
N ALA A 134 1.52 9.43 -20.47
CA ALA A 134 0.71 10.51 -19.92
C ALA A 134 0.81 10.50 -18.39
N PRO A 135 0.49 11.62 -17.71
CA PRO A 135 0.33 11.62 -16.26
C PRO A 135 -0.76 10.64 -15.81
N GLY A 136 -0.62 10.07 -14.63
CA GLY A 136 -1.58 9.14 -14.05
C GLY A 136 -1.14 8.60 -12.70
N ILE A 137 -1.81 7.54 -12.24
CA ILE A 137 -1.52 6.89 -10.96
C ILE A 137 -0.92 5.51 -11.20
N VAL A 138 0.20 5.23 -10.55
CA VAL A 138 0.71 3.87 -10.39
C VAL A 138 0.18 3.33 -9.08
N THR A 139 -0.61 2.26 -9.15
CA THR A 139 -1.10 1.53 -7.98
C THR A 139 -0.27 0.27 -7.79
N LEU A 140 0.22 0.08 -6.57
CA LEU A 140 0.83 -1.17 -6.12
C LEU A 140 -0.25 -1.97 -5.37
N ALA A 141 -0.43 -3.24 -5.75
CA ALA A 141 -1.34 -4.19 -5.11
C ALA A 141 -0.81 -4.62 -3.72
N GLN A 142 -0.68 -3.64 -2.83
CA GLN A 142 -0.22 -3.76 -1.46
C GLN A 142 -1.08 -2.87 -0.57
N THR A 143 -1.36 -3.35 0.63
CA THR A 143 -2.15 -2.60 1.60
C THR A 143 -1.50 -1.26 1.94
N TYR A 144 -2.27 -0.18 1.85
CA TYR A 144 -1.87 1.15 2.24
C TYR A 144 -1.57 1.20 3.74
N TYR A 145 -0.40 1.74 4.07
CA TYR A 145 -0.04 2.03 5.45
C TYR A 145 0.82 3.31 5.51
N PRO A 146 0.46 4.32 6.34
CA PRO A 146 1.16 5.62 6.41
C PRO A 146 2.64 5.56 6.84
N GLY A 147 3.13 4.39 7.28
CA GLY A 147 4.54 4.16 7.56
C GLY A 147 5.39 3.92 6.32
N TRP A 148 4.79 3.78 5.13
CA TRP A 148 5.53 3.76 3.87
C TRP A 148 5.80 5.17 3.38
N ARG A 149 6.96 5.35 2.74
CA ARG A 149 7.29 6.52 1.91
C ARG A 149 7.42 6.05 0.48
N VAL A 150 7.13 6.95 -0.46
CA VAL A 150 7.27 6.65 -1.88
C VAL A 150 8.13 7.70 -2.56
N PHE A 151 8.99 7.25 -3.45
CA PHE A 151 9.92 8.08 -4.20
C PHE A 151 9.74 7.81 -5.68
N ASP A 152 9.77 8.84 -6.52
CA ASP A 152 9.88 8.73 -7.97
C ASP A 152 11.22 9.31 -8.40
N ASN A 153 12.08 8.48 -9.00
CA ASN A 153 13.43 8.85 -9.41
C ASN A 153 14.24 9.49 -8.27
N GLY A 154 14.07 8.99 -7.05
CA GLY A 154 14.75 9.44 -5.83
C GLY A 154 14.14 10.68 -5.15
N VAL A 155 13.12 11.30 -5.75
CA VAL A 155 12.39 12.44 -5.17
C VAL A 155 11.18 11.92 -4.42
N GLU A 156 11.02 12.29 -3.14
CA GLU A 156 9.86 11.88 -2.34
C GLU A 156 8.57 12.47 -2.92
N GLN A 157 7.57 11.62 -3.08
CA GLN A 157 6.24 11.98 -3.55
C GLN A 157 5.18 11.65 -2.49
N PRO A 158 4.00 12.30 -2.54
CA PRO A 158 2.89 11.93 -1.68
C PRO A 158 2.45 10.48 -1.92
N LEU A 159 2.40 9.68 -0.85
CA LEU A 159 1.78 8.36 -0.89
C LEU A 159 0.26 8.52 -0.94
N LEU A 160 -0.36 7.98 -1.98
CA LEU A 160 -1.80 8.06 -2.20
C LEU A 160 -2.50 6.77 -1.76
N ARG A 161 -3.71 6.92 -1.23
CA ARG A 161 -4.58 5.79 -0.88
C ARG A 161 -5.56 5.52 -2.02
N THR A 162 -5.27 4.47 -2.78
CA THR A 162 -6.04 4.03 -3.96
C THR A 162 -6.99 2.88 -3.60
N TYR A 163 -8.16 2.81 -4.23
CA TYR A 163 -9.14 1.72 -4.04
C TYR A 163 -9.41 1.35 -2.57
N THR A 164 -9.50 2.37 -1.70
CA THR A 164 -9.67 2.30 -0.23
C THR A 164 -8.55 1.64 0.57
N ALA A 165 -7.87 0.64 0.01
CA ALA A 165 -6.94 -0.21 0.73
C ALA A 165 -5.56 -0.34 0.06
N LEU A 166 -5.37 0.14 -1.17
CA LEU A 166 -4.13 -0.01 -1.92
C LEU A 166 -3.29 1.27 -1.89
N GLN A 167 -1.98 1.14 -2.04
CA GLN A 167 -1.10 2.30 -2.11
C GLN A 167 -0.76 2.67 -3.56
N GLY A 168 -0.62 3.96 -3.82
CA GLY A 168 -0.24 4.46 -5.13
C GLY A 168 0.53 5.78 -5.07
N ILE A 169 0.94 6.22 -6.25
CA ILE A 169 1.72 7.43 -6.48
C ILE A 169 1.30 8.04 -7.81
N ALA A 170 1.21 9.37 -7.83
CA ALA A 170 1.03 10.11 -9.07
C ALA A 170 2.38 10.27 -9.78
N VAL A 171 2.37 9.99 -11.07
CA VAL A 171 3.54 10.12 -11.95
C VAL A 171 3.15 10.94 -13.17
N ASP A 172 4.11 11.68 -13.71
CA ASP A 172 3.95 12.40 -14.98
C ASP A 172 4.12 11.45 -16.18
N ALA A 173 4.15 12.01 -17.40
CA ALA A 173 4.58 11.26 -18.57
C ALA A 173 6.11 11.11 -18.56
N GLY A 174 6.62 9.89 -18.68
CA GLY A 174 8.06 9.66 -18.72
C GLY A 174 8.48 8.26 -18.29
N ARG A 175 9.75 8.12 -17.94
CA ARG A 175 10.30 6.90 -17.32
C ARG A 175 10.38 7.13 -15.82
N HIS A 176 9.94 6.12 -15.07
CA HIS A 176 9.82 6.21 -13.62
C HIS A 176 10.51 5.00 -12.99
N HIS A 177 11.36 5.29 -12.01
CA HIS A 177 11.83 4.35 -11.01
C HIS A 177 11.14 4.68 -9.70
N VAL A 178 10.04 3.98 -9.41
CA VAL A 178 9.25 4.20 -8.21
C VAL A 178 9.75 3.29 -7.10
N GLU A 179 10.09 3.85 -5.94
CA GLU A 179 10.48 3.09 -4.75
C GLU A 179 9.48 3.33 -3.63
N PHE A 180 8.82 2.27 -3.17
CA PHE A 180 8.09 2.25 -1.91
C PHE A 180 9.04 1.73 -0.83
N ALA A 181 9.37 2.54 0.18
CA ALA A 181 10.27 2.18 1.27
C ALA A 181 9.56 2.25 2.63
N PHE A 182 9.68 1.20 3.42
CA PHE A 182 9.06 1.11 4.74
C PHE A 182 9.88 1.92 5.76
N ALA A 183 9.27 2.96 6.32
CA ALA A 183 9.90 3.89 7.26
C ALA A 183 9.01 4.10 8.51
N PRO A 184 8.91 3.11 9.41
CA PRO A 184 7.99 3.17 10.54
C PRO A 184 8.38 4.29 11.52
N ARG A 185 7.51 5.31 11.64
CA ARG A 185 7.72 6.44 12.58
C ARG A 185 7.87 6.00 14.04
N VAL A 186 7.26 4.87 14.41
CA VAL A 186 7.33 4.31 15.76
C VAL A 186 8.76 3.90 16.13
N PHE A 187 9.52 3.35 15.17
CA PHE A 187 10.91 2.96 15.41
C PHE A 187 11.76 4.15 15.88
N TRP A 188 11.66 5.29 15.20
CA TRP A 188 12.37 6.52 15.56
C TRP A 188 11.93 7.09 16.91
N ARG A 189 10.64 7.04 17.22
CA ARG A 189 10.12 7.48 18.52
C ARG A 189 10.64 6.61 19.65
N LEU A 190 10.60 5.28 19.48
CA LEU A 190 11.11 4.34 20.47
C LEU A 190 12.61 4.56 20.70
N LEU A 191 13.40 4.69 19.64
CA LEU A 191 14.83 4.97 19.73
C LEU A 191 15.12 6.27 20.52
N ALA A 192 14.37 7.34 20.24
CA ALA A 192 14.50 8.60 20.98
C ALA A 192 14.14 8.45 22.46
N THR A 193 13.04 7.76 22.78
CA THR A 193 12.65 7.53 24.18
C THR A 193 13.63 6.66 24.94
N SER A 194 14.18 5.61 24.32
CA SER A 194 15.21 4.77 24.91
C SER A 194 16.50 5.55 25.15
N GLY A 195 16.90 6.40 24.18
CA GLY A 195 18.04 7.31 24.34
C GLY A 195 17.86 8.27 25.53
N ALA A 196 16.68 8.88 25.66
CA ALA A 196 16.36 9.76 26.78
C ALA A 196 16.38 9.04 28.14
N LEU A 197 15.92 7.79 28.20
CA LEU A 197 15.94 7.00 29.42
C LEU A 197 17.37 6.65 29.84
N LEU A 198 18.22 6.26 28.88
CA LEU A 198 19.63 5.93 29.14
C LEU A 198 20.42 7.16 29.62
N THR A 199 20.18 8.34 29.04
CA THR A 199 20.84 9.57 29.50
C THR A 199 20.38 9.97 30.90
N ALA A 200 19.09 9.81 31.23
CA ALA A 200 18.58 10.04 32.58
C ALA A 200 19.19 9.09 33.61
N LEU A 201 19.25 7.79 33.32
CA LEU A 201 19.87 6.79 34.20
C LEU A 201 21.38 7.03 34.36
N GLY A 202 22.08 7.37 33.28
CA GLY A 202 23.50 7.75 33.31
C GLY A 202 23.75 9.01 34.16
N GLY A 203 22.89 10.02 34.04
CA GLY A 203 22.96 11.23 34.85
C GLY A 203 22.71 10.96 36.33
N MET A 204 21.71 10.13 36.65
CA MET A 204 21.36 9.79 38.03
C MET A 204 22.46 8.96 38.71
N THR A 205 23.03 7.98 38.02
CA THR A 205 24.16 7.19 38.53
C THR A 205 25.40 8.04 38.77
N ALA A 206 25.77 8.92 37.83
CA ALA A 206 26.88 9.86 38.00
C ALA A 206 26.65 10.83 39.17
N TRP A 207 25.41 11.31 39.36
CA TRP A 207 25.06 12.16 40.49
C TRP A 207 25.19 11.45 41.84
N LEU A 208 24.68 10.22 41.94
CA LEU A 208 24.80 9.39 43.14
C LEU A 208 26.27 9.07 43.47
N TRP A 209 27.07 8.72 42.46
CA TRP A 209 28.51 8.50 42.62
C TRP A 209 29.25 9.74 43.12
N ARG A 210 28.97 10.91 42.55
CA ARG A 210 29.56 12.18 43.04
C ARG A 210 29.19 12.44 44.48
N ARG A 211 27.93 12.24 44.88
CA ARG A 211 27.49 12.41 46.27
C ARG A 211 28.19 11.45 47.24
N MET A 212 28.33 10.18 46.89
CA MET A 212 29.00 9.19 47.75
C MET A 212 30.53 9.40 47.82
N SER A 213 31.15 9.90 46.75
CA SER A 213 32.59 10.22 46.75
C SER A 213 32.94 11.41 47.66
N LEU A 214 32.01 12.35 47.86
CA LEU A 214 32.19 13.52 48.72
C LEU A 214 32.07 13.20 50.20
N THR A 215 31.27 12.20 50.58
CA THR A 215 31.14 11.76 51.97
C THR A 215 32.33 10.91 52.44
N ARG A 216 32.97 10.17 51.53
CA ARG A 216 34.12 9.29 51.87
C ARG A 216 35.43 10.05 52.19
N ARG A 217 35.59 11.31 51.76
CA ARG A 217 36.77 12.16 52.04
C ARG A 217 36.78 12.81 53.43
N ARG A 218 35.73 12.65 54.25
CA ARG A 218 35.60 13.30 55.56
C ARG A 218 35.97 12.40 56.75
N GLY A 219 36.40 11.16 56.51
CA GLY A 219 36.72 10.17 57.55
C GLY A 219 38.20 9.87 57.79
N ASP A 220 39.12 10.49 57.04
CA ASP A 220 40.59 10.28 57.14
C ASP A 220 41.33 11.51 57.73
N ARG A 221 40.74 12.22 58.69
CA ARG A 221 41.43 13.27 59.47
C ARG A 221 41.24 13.08 60.95
#